data_AF-B8IHP3-F1
#
_entry.id   AF-B8IHP3-F1
#
_cell.length_a   1.000
_cell.length_b   1.000
_cell.length_c   1.000
_cell.angle_alpha   90.00
_cell.angle_beta   90.00
_cell.angle_gamma   90.00
#
_symmetry.space_group_name_H-M   'P 1'
#
loop_
_entity.id
_entity.type
_entity.pdbx_description
1 polymer ?
#
loop_
_entity_poly.entity_id
_entity_poly.type
_entity_poly.pdbx_seq_one_letter_code
_entity_poly.pdbx_strand_id
1 'polypeptide(L)'
;MRPGALTEGEADAIYTALVEEAGAPDDVYDREMFVRSAAGVLPLEWRFQGRLGFGGKLYFDGERPPRVDCYPQDRNEEREAIIARTNERLTILEILRA
;
A
#
# COMPACT_ATOMS: atom_id res chain seq x y z
N MET A 1 -14.91 3.99 15.42
CA MET A 1 -13.99 4.67 14.50
C MET A 1 -12.58 4.35 14.96
N ARG A 2 -11.72 3.80 14.10
CA ARG A 2 -10.28 3.74 14.44
C ARG A 2 -9.69 5.14 14.21
N PRO A 3 -8.82 5.63 15.10
CA PRO A 3 -8.09 6.88 14.83
C PRO A 3 -7.23 6.71 13.57
N GLY A 4 -7.05 7.81 12.83
CA GLY A 4 -6.01 7.94 11.80
C GLY A 4 -6.46 7.71 10.35
N ALA A 5 -7.49 8.41 9.86
CA ALA A 5 -7.59 8.57 8.41
C ALA A 5 -6.33 9.27 7.88
N LEU A 6 -5.88 8.89 6.69
CA LEU A 6 -4.75 9.57 6.06
C LEU A 6 -5.19 10.95 5.58
N THR A 7 -4.27 11.90 5.53
CA THR A 7 -4.47 13.05 4.63
C THR A 7 -4.41 12.58 3.18
N GLU A 8 -4.98 13.35 2.25
CA GLU A 8 -4.87 13.03 0.82
C GLU A 8 -3.40 12.95 0.36
N GLY A 9 -2.53 13.80 0.90
CA GLY A 9 -1.10 13.78 0.59
C GLY A 9 -0.39 12.53 1.11
N GLU A 10 -0.73 12.05 2.31
CA GLU A 10 -0.19 10.80 2.85
C GLU A 10 -0.67 9.58 2.03
N ALA A 11 -1.95 9.57 1.65
CA ALA A 11 -2.50 8.53 0.80
C ALA A 11 -1.84 8.54 -0.59
N ASP A 12 -1.63 9.72 -1.18
CA ASP A 12 -0.96 9.84 -2.48
C ASP A 12 0.51 9.39 -2.41
N ALA A 13 1.22 9.71 -1.32
CA ALA A 13 2.59 9.25 -1.10
C ALA A 13 2.68 7.72 -0.97
N ILE A 14 1.74 7.10 -0.24
CA ILE A 14 1.65 5.63 -0.15
C ILE A 14 1.36 5.04 -1.52
N TYR A 15 0.39 5.57 -2.26
CA TYR A 15 0.04 5.05 -3.57
C TYR A 15 1.21 5.15 -4.56
N THR A 16 1.95 6.25 -4.50
CA THR A 16 3.19 6.43 -5.28
C THR A 16 4.22 5.33 -4.96
N ALA A 17 4.41 4.97 -3.68
CA ALA A 17 5.26 3.85 -3.32
C ALA A 17 4.75 2.50 -3.88
N LEU A 18 3.43 2.28 -3.91
CA LEU A 18 2.85 1.07 -4.51
C LEU A 18 3.09 1.00 -6.03
N VAL A 19 2.96 2.12 -6.74
CA VAL A 19 3.22 2.20 -8.18
C VAL A 19 4.70 1.93 -8.46
N GLU A 20 5.60 2.65 -7.80
CA GLU A 20 7.03 2.59 -8.10
C GLU A 20 7.67 1.25 -7.73
N GLU A 21 7.36 0.72 -6.53
CA GLU A 21 7.98 -0.50 -6.04
C GLU A 21 7.22 -1.75 -6.48
N ALA A 22 5.91 -1.78 -6.24
CA ALA A 22 5.06 -2.95 -6.41
C ALA A 22 4.31 -2.98 -7.75
N GLY A 23 4.37 -1.92 -8.56
CA GLY A 23 3.72 -1.85 -9.86
C GLY A 23 2.20 -1.82 -9.79
N ALA A 24 1.61 -1.17 -8.79
CA ALA A 24 0.19 -0.84 -8.83
C ALA A 24 -0.18 -0.08 -10.12
N PRO A 25 -1.45 -0.15 -10.59
CA PRO A 25 -1.92 0.62 -11.73
C PRO A 25 -1.56 2.11 -11.59
N ASP A 26 -0.99 2.67 -12.65
CA ASP A 26 -0.60 4.08 -12.70
C ASP A 26 -1.59 4.87 -13.57
N ASP A 27 -2.86 4.74 -13.23
CA ASP A 27 -3.93 5.54 -13.81
C ASP A 27 -4.63 6.39 -12.74
N VAL A 28 -5.26 7.46 -13.22
CA VAL A 28 -5.91 8.45 -12.35
C VAL A 28 -7.05 7.84 -11.56
N TYR A 29 -7.78 6.88 -12.14
CA TYR A 29 -8.96 6.31 -11.51
C TYR A 29 -8.60 5.47 -10.29
N ASP A 30 -7.67 4.52 -10.43
CA ASP A 30 -7.25 3.67 -9.32
C ASP A 30 -6.55 4.46 -8.20
N ARG A 31 -5.77 5.49 -8.56
CA ARG A 31 -5.14 6.41 -7.60
C ARG A 31 -6.18 7.23 -6.83
N GLU A 32 -7.10 7.91 -7.51
CA GLU A 32 -8.14 8.72 -6.85
C GLU A 32 -9.05 7.87 -5.96
N MET A 33 -9.39 6.65 -6.42
CA MET A 33 -10.17 5.70 -5.63
C MET A 33 -9.47 5.32 -4.34
N PHE A 34 -8.17 5.04 -4.38
CA PHE A 34 -7.39 4.76 -3.18
C PHE A 34 -7.33 5.97 -2.25
N VAL A 35 -6.96 7.15 -2.77
CA VAL A 35 -6.78 8.38 -1.98
C VAL A 35 -8.07 8.73 -1.24
N ARG A 36 -9.21 8.76 -1.95
CA ARG A 36 -10.51 9.06 -1.32
C ARG A 36 -10.91 8.02 -0.28
N SER A 37 -10.65 6.74 -0.54
CA SER A 37 -10.96 5.67 0.39
C SER A 37 -10.14 5.82 1.67
N ALA A 38 -8.81 5.91 1.55
CA ALA A 38 -7.89 5.96 2.67
C ALA A 38 -7.98 7.27 3.48
N ALA A 39 -8.36 8.38 2.83
CA ALA A 39 -8.59 9.66 3.50
C ALA A 39 -9.96 9.77 4.19
N GLY A 40 -10.95 8.99 3.76
CA GLY A 40 -12.25 8.91 4.44
C GLY A 40 -12.21 7.93 5.62
N VAL A 41 -11.88 6.68 5.33
CA VAL A 41 -11.77 5.60 6.32
C VAL A 41 -10.67 4.64 5.86
N LEU A 42 -9.62 4.50 6.67
CA LEU A 42 -8.55 3.54 6.40
C LEU A 42 -9.13 2.14 6.15
N PRO A 43 -8.93 1.56 4.94
CA PRO A 43 -9.38 0.21 4.66
C PRO A 43 -8.51 -0.79 5.43
N LEU A 44 -9.08 -1.92 5.85
CA LEU A 44 -8.28 -3.01 6.43
C LEU A 44 -7.31 -3.62 5.40
N GLU A 45 -7.78 -3.72 4.16
CA GLU A 45 -7.07 -4.29 3.02
C GLU A 45 -7.41 -3.46 1.77
N TRP A 46 -6.40 -3.11 0.98
CA TRP A 46 -6.54 -2.55 -0.35
C TRP A 46 -5.88 -3.48 -1.38
N ARG A 47 -6.60 -3.83 -2.45
CA ARG A 47 -6.10 -4.72 -3.51
C ARG A 47 -5.71 -3.91 -4.72
N PHE A 48 -4.51 -4.14 -5.24
CA PHE A 48 -3.97 -3.35 -6.37
C PHE A 48 -3.26 -4.19 -7.44
N GLN A 49 -3.08 -5.50 -7.25
CA GLN A 49 -2.36 -6.36 -8.20
C GLN A 49 -0.88 -5.93 -8.44
N GLY A 50 -0.46 -5.79 -9.69
CA GLY A 50 0.88 -5.32 -10.07
C GLY A 50 1.94 -6.42 -10.18
N ARG A 51 3.19 -6.07 -9.87
CA ARG A 51 4.34 -6.99 -9.90
C ARG A 51 4.22 -8.12 -8.84
N LEU A 52 3.32 -7.95 -7.87
CA LEU A 52 2.95 -8.98 -6.90
C LEU A 52 1.91 -9.99 -7.44
N GLY A 53 1.56 -9.92 -8.73
CA GLY A 53 0.54 -10.74 -9.36
C GLY A 53 -0.88 -10.29 -9.00
N PHE A 54 -1.88 -11.16 -9.18
CA PHE A 54 -3.26 -10.89 -8.76
C PHE A 54 -3.41 -10.68 -7.24
N GLY A 55 -2.35 -10.97 -6.47
CA GLY A 55 -2.33 -10.93 -5.02
C GLY A 55 -1.82 -9.67 -4.36
N GLY A 56 -1.44 -8.62 -5.08
CA GLY A 56 -0.96 -7.38 -4.46
C GLY A 56 -1.98 -6.77 -3.50
N LYS A 57 -1.63 -6.76 -2.21
CA LYS A 57 -2.48 -6.29 -1.11
C LYS A 57 -1.69 -5.35 -0.21
N LEU A 58 -2.31 -4.25 0.20
CA LEU A 58 -1.84 -3.34 1.24
C LEU A 58 -2.74 -3.48 2.47
N TYR A 59 -2.14 -3.60 3.65
CA TYR A 59 -2.82 -3.78 4.92
C TYR A 59 -2.60 -2.58 5.84
N PHE A 60 -3.68 -2.11 6.46
CA PHE A 60 -3.65 -1.17 7.57
C PHE A 60 -4.23 -1.86 8.81
N ASP A 61 -3.38 -2.23 9.77
CA ASP A 61 -3.84 -2.85 11.02
C ASP A 61 -4.07 -1.83 12.14
N GLY A 62 -3.53 -0.61 12.00
CA GLY A 62 -3.66 0.48 12.98
C GLY A 62 -2.75 0.35 14.19
N GLU A 63 -1.93 -0.71 14.25
CA GLU A 63 -0.94 -0.96 15.30
C GLU A 63 0.49 -0.92 14.75
N ARG A 64 0.65 -1.10 13.45
CA ARG A 64 1.92 -1.19 12.73
C ARG A 64 1.89 -0.30 11.49
N PRO A 65 3.07 0.03 10.94
CA PRO A 65 3.15 0.66 9.62
C PRO A 65 2.36 -0.14 8.57
N PRO A 66 1.79 0.55 7.57
CA PRO A 66 1.19 -0.11 6.42
C PRO A 66 2.16 -1.10 5.79
N ARG A 67 1.64 -2.27 5.37
CA ARG A 67 2.47 -3.31 4.75
C ARG A 67 1.81 -3.92 3.53
N VAL A 68 2.61 -4.26 2.53
CA VAL A 68 2.20 -5.10 1.42
C VAL A 68 2.55 -6.56 1.62
N ASP A 69 1.74 -7.42 0.99
CA ASP A 69 2.01 -8.84 0.82
C ASP A 69 1.37 -9.32 -0.49
N CYS A 70 1.65 -10.56 -0.89
CA CYS A 70 0.99 -11.24 -1.99
C CYS A 70 0.26 -12.50 -1.52
N TYR A 71 -0.40 -13.23 -2.42
CA TYR A 71 -0.90 -14.55 -2.06
C TYR A 71 0.26 -15.53 -1.82
N PRO A 72 0.14 -16.52 -0.91
CA PRO A 72 1.20 -17.50 -0.68
C PRO A 72 1.64 -18.25 -1.93
N GLN A 73 0.70 -18.63 -2.81
CA GLN A 73 1.01 -19.30 -4.08
C GLN A 73 1.72 -18.39 -5.09
N ASP A 74 1.66 -17.07 -4.87
CA ASP A 74 2.36 -16.09 -5.68
C ASP A 74 3.79 -15.84 -5.16
N ARG A 75 4.20 -16.35 -3.99
CA ARG A 75 5.54 -16.07 -3.45
C ARG A 75 6.63 -16.69 -4.30
N ASN A 76 7.63 -15.87 -4.61
CA ASN A 76 8.89 -16.26 -5.24
C ASN A 76 9.98 -15.24 -4.86
N GLU A 77 11.24 -15.52 -5.18
CA GLU A 77 12.38 -14.66 -4.79
C GLU A 77 12.24 -13.21 -5.26
N GLU A 78 11.73 -13.00 -6.47
CA GLU A 78 11.49 -11.66 -7.05
C GLU A 78 10.43 -10.89 -6.24
N ARG A 79 9.32 -11.53 -5.92
CA ARG A 79 8.19 -10.92 -5.20
C ARG A 79 8.54 -10.67 -3.73
N GLU A 80 9.28 -11.57 -3.09
CA GLU A 80 9.79 -11.34 -1.74
C GLU A 80 10.69 -10.09 -1.70
N ALA A 81 11.55 -9.90 -2.71
CA ALA A 81 12.37 -8.70 -2.82
C ALA A 81 11.53 -7.42 -3.05
N ILE A 82 10.46 -7.50 -3.86
CA ILE A 82 9.52 -6.37 -4.04
C ILE A 82 8.78 -6.05 -2.73
N ILE A 83 8.28 -7.07 -2.02
CA ILE A 83 7.59 -6.92 -0.74
C ILE A 83 8.52 -6.24 0.28
N ALA A 84 9.76 -6.70 0.39
CA ALA A 84 10.73 -6.12 1.32
C ALA A 84 10.98 -4.63 1.05
N ARG A 85 11.28 -4.24 -0.19
CA ARG A 85 11.51 -2.83 -0.57
C ARG A 85 10.27 -1.96 -0.36
N THR A 86 9.10 -2.46 -0.75
CA THR A 86 7.84 -1.72 -0.58
C THR A 86 7.56 -1.50 0.91
N ASN A 87 7.72 -2.53 1.75
CA ASN A 87 7.49 -2.44 3.20
C ASN A 87 8.48 -1.52 3.92
N GLU A 88 9.75 -1.51 3.50
CA GLU A 88 10.73 -0.56 3.98
C GLU A 88 10.29 0.88 3.68
N ARG A 89 9.88 1.15 2.44
CA ARG A 89 9.40 2.47 2.02
C ARG A 89 8.14 2.92 2.76
N LEU A 90 7.19 2.01 2.96
CA LEU A 90 5.97 2.30 3.74
C LEU A 90 6.28 2.57 5.21
N THR A 91 7.28 1.88 5.79
CA THR A 91 7.73 2.13 7.16
C THR A 91 8.35 3.53 7.29
N ILE A 92 9.14 3.97 6.31
CA ILE A 92 9.70 5.33 6.29
C ILE A 92 8.58 6.37 6.23
N LEU A 93 7.59 6.20 5.34
CA LEU A 93 6.44 7.11 5.24
C LEU A 93 5.65 7.19 6.55
N GLU A 94 5.48 6.05 7.24
CA GLU A 94 4.81 6.01 8.55
C GLU A 94 5.59 6.79 9.61
N ILE A 95 6.92 6.64 9.67
CA ILE A 95 7.78 7.36 10.63
C ILE A 95 7.71 8.87 10.38
N LEU A 96 7.68 9.31 9.11
CA LEU A 96 7.59 10.73 8.75
C LEU A 96 6.23 11.35 9.09
N ARG A 97 5.20 10.52 9.33
CA ARG A 97 3.86 10.97 9.75
C ARG A 97 3.75 11.21 11.27
N ALA A 98 4.59 10.55 12.06
CA ALA A 98 4.55 10.57 13.53
C ALA A 98 5.17 11.86 14.12
#